data_AF-A0A1R0KRN2-F1
#
_entry.id   AF-A0A1R0KRN2-F1
#
_cell.length_a   1.000
_cell.length_b   1.000
_cell.length_c   1.000
_cell.angle_alpha   90.00
_cell.angle_beta   90.00
_cell.angle_gamma   90.00
#
_symmetry.space_group_name_H-M   'P 1'
#
loop_
_entity.id
_entity.type
_entity.pdbx_description
1 polymer ?
#
loop_
_entity_poly.entity_id
_entity_poly.type
_entity_poly.pdbx_seq_one_letter_code
_entity_poly.pdbx_strand_id
1 'polypeptide(L)'
;MRQLTYDGVPIPGLNDLVRTAIRLHPAQGDPRPDESHLGGPLLWPSDEPWPECPVTWPPDPDASDDAWAGGHPLDEPVPAMVGAAQFFRGDFPELPFPEGTDVLQILFCPMEHNSPHHQGPALRLVWRDSGEVEDISDPPPVPEDADAALLPVPCVFEPCSIDELPRLCDFPPETRAALGIPEGAQDDPEGWPELDQYSKIGGWTAWHATARHELGCRECGAELRQTIALATEEHEVGCGCEVAEAEPAGWSFTRKGVLNVFTCPADVAHPFKVRID
;
A
#
# COMPACT_ATOMS: atom_id res chain seq x y z
N MET A 1 -12.92 -16.71 17.27
CA MET A 1 -12.91 -15.23 17.25
C MET A 1 -12.54 -14.74 18.63
N ARG A 2 -11.50 -13.91 18.73
CA ARG A 2 -11.08 -13.25 19.98
C ARG A 2 -12.19 -12.28 20.38
N GLN A 3 -12.71 -12.38 21.61
CA GLN A 3 -13.70 -11.43 22.11
C GLN A 3 -12.97 -10.15 22.51
N LEU A 4 -12.96 -9.15 21.62
CA LEU A 4 -12.40 -7.84 21.93
C LEU A 4 -13.36 -7.08 22.86
N THR A 5 -12.80 -6.37 23.83
CA THR A 5 -13.55 -5.58 24.81
C THR A 5 -13.01 -4.16 24.87
N TYR A 6 -13.89 -3.17 25.01
CA TYR A 6 -13.52 -1.79 25.29
C TYR A 6 -13.92 -1.47 26.74
N ASP A 7 -12.98 -1.06 27.59
CA ASP A 7 -13.18 -0.83 29.03
C ASP A 7 -13.92 -1.98 29.77
N GLY A 8 -13.59 -3.22 29.38
CA GLY A 8 -14.21 -4.43 29.94
C GLY A 8 -15.62 -4.74 29.42
N VAL A 9 -16.14 -3.94 28.48
CA VAL A 9 -17.43 -4.16 27.81
C VAL A 9 -17.21 -4.90 26.48
N PRO A 10 -17.88 -6.04 26.23
CA PRO A 10 -17.85 -6.70 24.92
C PRO A 10 -18.35 -5.79 23.81
N ILE A 11 -17.66 -5.82 22.66
CA ILE A 11 -18.01 -4.99 21.52
C ILE A 11 -19.15 -5.61 20.71
N PRO A 12 -20.34 -4.98 20.65
CA PRO A 12 -21.45 -5.49 19.85
C PRO A 12 -21.14 -5.41 18.35
N GLY A 13 -21.54 -6.43 17.59
CA GLY A 13 -21.37 -6.43 16.12
C GLY A 13 -19.92 -6.52 15.63
N LEU A 14 -18.96 -6.81 16.51
CA LEU A 14 -17.54 -6.89 16.16
C LEU A 14 -17.26 -7.86 15.00
N ASN A 15 -17.96 -8.99 14.97
CA ASN A 15 -17.81 -9.99 13.92
C ASN A 15 -18.27 -9.48 12.55
N ASP A 16 -19.21 -8.53 12.51
CA ASP A 16 -19.70 -7.92 11.27
C ASP A 16 -18.69 -6.92 10.69
N LEU A 17 -17.68 -6.54 11.49
CA LEU A 17 -16.59 -5.65 11.09
C LEU A 17 -15.32 -6.43 10.70
N VAL A 18 -15.33 -7.76 10.75
CA VAL A 18 -14.18 -8.56 10.30
C VAL A 18 -13.98 -8.36 8.81
N ARG A 19 -12.73 -8.08 8.41
CA ARG A 19 -12.32 -8.06 7.01
C ARG A 19 -11.20 -9.06 6.79
N THR A 20 -11.32 -9.84 5.74
CA THR A 20 -10.21 -10.68 5.28
C THR A 20 -9.18 -9.80 4.56
N ALA A 21 -7.92 -9.95 4.95
CA ALA A 21 -6.77 -9.38 4.25
C ALA A 21 -5.88 -10.52 3.74
N ILE A 22 -5.21 -10.29 2.62
CA ILE A 22 -4.17 -11.20 2.14
C ILE A 22 -2.83 -10.63 2.54
N ARG A 23 -2.20 -11.24 3.54
CA ARG A 23 -0.83 -10.90 3.91
C ARG A 23 0.11 -11.39 2.83
N LEU A 24 1.03 -10.53 2.39
CA LEU A 24 1.94 -10.81 1.28
C LEU A 24 3.15 -11.65 1.68
N HIS A 25 3.62 -11.48 2.91
CA HIS A 25 4.77 -12.17 3.49
C HIS A 25 5.97 -12.26 2.52
N PRO A 26 6.58 -11.11 2.19
CA PRO A 26 7.67 -11.08 1.24
C PRO A 26 8.93 -11.75 1.81
N ALA A 27 9.51 -12.66 1.04
CA ALA A 27 10.76 -13.34 1.34
C ALA A 27 11.78 -13.04 0.23
N GLN A 28 13.02 -12.71 0.61
CA GLN A 28 14.07 -12.39 -0.36
C GLN A 28 14.26 -13.54 -1.36
N GLY A 29 14.30 -13.20 -2.64
CA GLY A 29 14.36 -14.20 -3.71
C GLY A 29 14.80 -13.60 -5.05
N ASP A 30 14.69 -14.39 -6.11
CA ASP A 30 15.01 -13.98 -7.50
C ASP A 30 13.74 -14.12 -8.36
N PRO A 31 12.77 -13.19 -8.21
CA PRO A 31 11.49 -13.27 -8.90
C PRO A 31 11.64 -13.03 -10.40
N ARG A 32 10.76 -13.67 -11.18
CA ARG A 32 10.71 -13.51 -12.64
C ARG A 32 9.67 -12.46 -13.06
N PRO A 33 9.78 -11.89 -14.28
CA PRO A 33 8.79 -10.92 -14.77
C PRO A 33 7.38 -11.46 -14.93
N ASP A 34 7.21 -12.79 -15.04
CA ASP A 34 5.92 -13.49 -15.13
C ASP A 34 5.34 -13.88 -13.77
N GLU A 35 5.89 -13.35 -12.66
CA GLU A 35 5.49 -13.66 -11.29
C GLU A 35 5.06 -12.40 -10.53
N SER A 36 4.21 -12.56 -9.53
CA SER A 36 3.93 -11.51 -8.56
C SER A 36 5.06 -11.42 -7.53
N HIS A 37 5.57 -10.21 -7.29
CA HIS A 37 6.78 -10.00 -6.49
C HIS A 37 6.95 -8.56 -6.02
N LEU A 38 7.99 -8.34 -5.21
CA LEU A 38 8.55 -7.02 -4.89
C LEU A 38 9.94 -6.86 -5.45
N GLY A 39 10.30 -5.65 -5.88
CA GLY A 39 11.66 -5.26 -6.28
C GLY A 39 12.28 -6.04 -7.44
N GLY A 40 11.52 -6.92 -8.08
CA GLY A 40 11.94 -7.74 -9.21
C GLY A 40 11.79 -7.02 -10.56
N PRO A 41 12.15 -7.73 -11.64
CA PRO A 41 11.99 -7.20 -12.98
C PRO A 41 10.50 -7.12 -13.35
N LEU A 42 10.03 -5.93 -13.74
CA LEU A 42 8.67 -5.74 -14.21
C LEU A 42 8.47 -6.36 -15.59
N LEU A 43 7.25 -6.84 -15.87
CA LEU A 43 6.75 -7.15 -17.21
C LEU A 43 6.54 -5.85 -18.00
N TRP A 44 7.62 -5.12 -18.31
CA TRP A 44 7.59 -3.83 -18.97
C TRP A 44 7.97 -3.96 -20.46
N PRO A 45 7.13 -3.52 -21.41
CA PRO A 45 7.42 -3.62 -22.84
C PRO A 45 8.64 -2.81 -23.25
N SER A 46 9.43 -3.38 -24.15
CA SER A 46 10.62 -2.71 -24.71
C SER A 46 10.31 -1.49 -25.59
N ASP A 47 9.09 -1.36 -26.09
CA ASP A 47 8.62 -0.25 -26.92
C ASP A 47 7.93 0.87 -26.10
N GLU A 48 7.71 0.65 -24.80
CA GLU A 48 7.11 1.61 -23.89
C GLU A 48 8.22 2.36 -23.10
N PRO A 49 8.28 3.70 -23.15
CA PRO A 49 9.28 4.46 -22.41
C PRO A 49 9.11 4.26 -20.91
N TRP A 50 10.24 4.11 -20.21
CA TRP A 50 10.23 3.94 -18.77
C TRP A 50 9.68 5.19 -18.05
N PRO A 51 8.87 5.06 -16.98
CA PRO A 51 8.29 6.23 -16.32
C PRO A 51 9.32 7.10 -15.61
N GLU A 52 9.25 8.41 -15.86
CA GLU A 52 9.98 9.46 -15.13
C GLU A 52 9.13 9.98 -13.95
N CYS A 53 9.79 10.48 -12.90
CA CYS A 53 9.13 11.25 -11.85
C CYS A 53 9.35 12.75 -12.08
N PRO A 54 8.30 13.53 -12.40
CA PRO A 54 8.44 14.96 -12.72
C PRO A 54 8.60 15.86 -11.47
N VAL A 55 9.16 17.06 -11.70
CA VAL A 55 9.57 18.05 -10.66
C VAL A 55 8.41 18.60 -9.83
N THR A 56 7.26 18.84 -10.45
CA THR A 56 6.13 19.51 -9.79
C THR A 56 5.07 18.49 -9.42
N TRP A 57 4.73 18.41 -8.13
CA TRP A 57 3.64 17.55 -7.66
C TRP A 57 2.40 18.33 -7.19
N PRO A 58 1.17 17.88 -7.52
CA PRO A 58 0.85 16.71 -8.34
C PRO A 58 1.15 16.94 -9.82
N PRO A 59 1.89 16.02 -10.47
CA PRO A 59 2.16 16.08 -11.90
C PRO A 59 1.08 15.40 -12.73
N ASP A 60 0.07 14.83 -12.07
CA ASP A 60 -1.03 14.19 -12.75
C ASP A 60 -2.33 14.47 -12.00
N PRO A 61 -3.20 15.36 -12.53
CA PRO A 61 -4.57 15.50 -12.06
C PRO A 61 -5.42 14.24 -12.35
N ASP A 62 -4.82 13.11 -12.75
CA ASP A 62 -5.43 11.79 -12.86
C ASP A 62 -4.78 10.73 -11.94
N ALA A 63 -3.52 10.87 -11.48
CA ALA A 63 -2.86 9.81 -10.69
C ALA A 63 -3.13 9.87 -9.18
N SER A 64 -2.96 11.02 -8.52
CA SER A 64 -3.24 11.11 -7.07
C SER A 64 -3.74 12.48 -6.61
N ASP A 65 -4.64 12.45 -5.63
CA ASP A 65 -5.44 13.58 -5.15
C ASP A 65 -4.82 14.33 -3.95
N ASP A 66 -3.68 13.87 -3.46
CA ASP A 66 -3.06 14.52 -2.31
C ASP A 66 -2.46 15.88 -2.70
N ALA A 67 -2.59 16.87 -1.82
CA ALA A 67 -2.03 18.20 -2.02
C ALA A 67 -0.60 18.25 -1.48
N TRP A 68 0.39 18.48 -2.34
CA TRP A 68 1.81 18.45 -1.94
C TRP A 68 2.34 19.87 -1.85
N ALA A 69 3.06 20.15 -0.77
CA ALA A 69 3.72 21.45 -0.56
C ALA A 69 5.06 21.55 -1.32
N GLY A 70 5.58 20.43 -1.85
CA GLY A 70 6.78 20.34 -2.68
C GLY A 70 6.92 18.95 -3.31
N GLY A 71 7.75 18.84 -4.36
CA GLY A 71 8.19 17.57 -4.96
C GLY A 71 9.43 16.99 -4.26
N HIS A 72 10.19 16.16 -4.99
CA HIS A 72 11.54 15.72 -4.59
C HIS A 72 12.55 16.89 -4.57
N PRO A 73 13.74 16.74 -3.94
CA PRO A 73 14.70 17.85 -3.80
C PRO A 73 15.36 18.34 -5.12
N LEU A 74 15.20 17.62 -6.24
CA LEU A 74 15.77 18.03 -7.53
C LEU A 74 14.94 19.10 -8.26
N ASP A 75 15.63 19.98 -8.98
CA ASP A 75 15.03 21.00 -9.87
C ASP A 75 14.64 20.44 -11.26
N GLU A 76 15.04 19.21 -11.59
CA GLU A 76 14.77 18.49 -12.84
C GLU A 76 14.10 17.13 -12.55
N PRO A 77 13.32 16.54 -13.50
CA PRO A 77 12.68 15.25 -13.29
C PRO A 77 13.67 14.16 -12.90
N VAL A 78 13.26 13.24 -12.03
CA VAL A 78 14.01 11.99 -11.83
C VAL A 78 13.82 11.12 -13.08
N PRO A 79 14.91 10.78 -13.79
CA PRO A 79 14.84 10.20 -15.13
C PRO A 79 14.32 8.76 -15.16
N ALA A 80 14.20 8.10 -14.00
CA ALA A 80 13.66 6.76 -13.90
C ALA A 80 13.07 6.50 -12.52
N MET A 81 11.80 6.10 -12.49
CA MET A 81 11.20 5.45 -11.33
C MET A 81 11.71 4.00 -11.22
N VAL A 82 11.72 3.40 -10.04
CA VAL A 82 12.14 2.00 -9.83
C VAL A 82 10.93 1.08 -9.73
N GLY A 83 11.03 -0.14 -10.25
CA GLY A 83 9.97 -1.15 -10.13
C GLY A 83 9.83 -1.62 -8.69
N ALA A 84 8.74 -1.25 -8.03
CA ALA A 84 8.52 -1.51 -6.61
C ALA A 84 7.83 -2.85 -6.37
N ALA A 85 6.76 -3.13 -7.13
CA ALA A 85 5.99 -4.35 -7.00
C ALA A 85 5.25 -4.68 -8.29
N GLN A 86 4.94 -5.96 -8.46
CA GLN A 86 4.08 -6.47 -9.52
C GLN A 86 3.12 -7.51 -8.97
N PHE A 87 1.86 -7.44 -9.39
CA PHE A 87 0.80 -8.35 -8.95
C PHE A 87 0.01 -8.84 -10.16
N PHE A 88 -0.06 -10.17 -10.32
CA PHE A 88 -0.93 -10.82 -11.28
C PHE A 88 -2.30 -11.10 -10.66
N ARG A 89 -3.35 -10.87 -11.43
CA ARG A 89 -4.74 -11.18 -11.07
C ARG A 89 -4.93 -12.66 -10.72
N GLY A 90 -4.17 -13.55 -11.35
CA GLY A 90 -4.21 -14.98 -11.09
C GLY A 90 -3.77 -15.36 -9.68
N ASP A 91 -2.79 -14.65 -9.13
CA ASP A 91 -2.26 -14.87 -7.79
C ASP A 91 -3.09 -14.12 -6.73
N PHE A 92 -3.57 -12.93 -7.07
CA PHE A 92 -4.26 -12.02 -6.16
C PHE A 92 -5.61 -11.53 -6.74
N PRO A 93 -6.64 -12.40 -6.80
CA PRO A 93 -7.95 -12.03 -7.32
C PRO A 93 -8.69 -11.00 -6.47
N GLU A 94 -8.25 -10.75 -5.24
CA GLU A 94 -8.77 -9.72 -4.34
C GLU A 94 -8.43 -8.30 -4.78
N LEU A 95 -7.39 -8.12 -5.62
CA LEU A 95 -7.04 -6.82 -6.17
C LEU A 95 -8.03 -6.40 -7.28
N PRO A 96 -8.39 -5.11 -7.34
CA PRO A 96 -9.16 -4.58 -8.46
C PRO A 96 -8.25 -4.35 -9.68
N PHE A 97 -8.77 -4.65 -10.85
CA PHE A 97 -8.10 -4.48 -12.13
C PHE A 97 -9.13 -3.99 -13.16
N PRO A 98 -8.81 -2.96 -13.96
CA PRO A 98 -9.64 -2.55 -15.10
C PRO A 98 -9.94 -3.70 -16.06
N GLU A 99 -11.02 -3.55 -16.83
CA GLU A 99 -11.37 -4.51 -17.89
C GLU A 99 -10.19 -4.68 -18.87
N GLY A 100 -9.91 -5.92 -19.27
CA GLY A 100 -8.82 -6.24 -20.19
C GLY A 100 -7.42 -6.22 -19.59
N THR A 101 -7.26 -5.99 -18.28
CA THR A 101 -5.95 -6.04 -17.62
C THR A 101 -5.87 -7.17 -16.60
N ASP A 102 -4.67 -7.69 -16.36
CA ASP A 102 -4.40 -8.78 -15.42
C ASP A 102 -3.10 -8.60 -14.63
N VAL A 103 -2.35 -7.52 -14.87
CA VAL A 103 -1.15 -7.14 -14.11
C VAL A 103 -1.31 -5.73 -13.55
N LEU A 104 -0.99 -5.56 -12.27
CA LEU A 104 -0.78 -4.27 -11.62
C LEU A 104 0.71 -4.13 -11.31
N GLN A 105 1.31 -3.06 -11.82
CA GLN A 105 2.70 -2.69 -11.58
C GLN A 105 2.73 -1.40 -10.75
N ILE A 106 3.57 -1.39 -9.73
CA ILE A 106 3.81 -0.23 -8.87
C ILE A 106 5.24 0.23 -9.08
N LEU A 107 5.42 1.50 -9.40
CA LEU A 107 6.74 2.13 -9.48
C LEU A 107 6.89 3.19 -8.39
N PHE A 108 8.09 3.29 -7.84
CA PHE A 108 8.47 4.33 -6.87
C PHE A 108 9.42 5.34 -7.50
N CYS A 109 9.25 6.61 -7.16
CA CYS A 109 10.37 7.52 -7.29
C CYS A 109 11.40 7.16 -6.21
N PRO A 110 12.67 6.89 -6.56
CA PRO A 110 13.70 6.51 -5.59
C PRO A 110 14.21 7.70 -4.76
N MET A 111 13.41 8.76 -4.61
CA MET A 111 13.73 9.99 -3.91
C MET A 111 12.65 10.30 -2.89
N GLU A 112 13.06 10.89 -1.75
CA GLU A 112 12.12 11.32 -0.73
C GLU A 112 11.25 12.47 -1.24
N HIS A 113 9.94 12.32 -1.11
CA HIS A 113 8.96 13.36 -1.30
C HIS A 113 8.28 13.66 0.03
N ASN A 114 7.96 14.93 0.24
CA ASN A 114 7.38 15.40 1.50
C ASN A 114 6.09 16.19 1.25
N SER A 115 5.00 15.70 1.82
CA SER A 115 3.69 16.35 1.85
C SER A 115 3.15 16.37 3.30
N PRO A 116 2.09 17.14 3.57
CA PRO A 116 1.47 17.14 4.89
C PRO A 116 0.99 15.76 5.41
N HIS A 117 0.83 14.77 4.52
CA HIS A 117 0.26 13.45 4.85
C HIS A 117 1.12 12.26 4.38
N HIS A 118 2.29 12.52 3.81
CA HIS A 118 3.15 11.50 3.23
C HIS A 118 4.61 11.97 3.23
N GLN A 119 5.49 11.17 3.83
CA GLN A 119 6.94 11.35 3.79
C GLN A 119 7.57 10.04 3.27
N GLY A 120 7.89 9.99 1.97
CA GLY A 120 8.35 8.77 1.29
C GLY A 120 8.35 8.88 -0.23
N PRO A 121 8.26 7.77 -0.98
CA PRO A 121 8.34 7.80 -2.44
C PRO A 121 7.02 8.26 -3.06
N ALA A 122 7.09 9.05 -4.14
CA ALA A 122 5.96 9.18 -5.06
C ALA A 122 5.71 7.86 -5.80
N LEU A 123 4.45 7.56 -6.10
CA LEU A 123 4.01 6.30 -6.70
C LEU A 123 3.43 6.51 -8.09
N ARG A 124 3.61 5.50 -8.95
CA ARG A 124 2.83 5.31 -10.18
C ARG A 124 2.25 3.91 -10.20
N LEU A 125 0.95 3.81 -10.44
CA LEU A 125 0.25 2.55 -10.67
C LEU A 125 0.02 2.38 -12.17
N VAL A 126 0.35 1.20 -12.70
CA VAL A 126 0.15 0.85 -14.11
C VAL A 126 -0.59 -0.48 -14.17
N TRP A 127 -1.75 -0.49 -14.84
CA TRP A 127 -2.49 -1.71 -15.14
C TRP A 127 -2.24 -2.12 -16.59
N ARG A 128 -2.10 -3.42 -16.80
CA ARG A 128 -1.57 -3.99 -18.04
C ARG A 128 -2.24 -5.32 -18.37
N ASP A 129 -2.39 -5.58 -19.67
CA ASP A 129 -2.62 -6.93 -20.20
C ASP A 129 -1.25 -7.62 -20.38
N SER A 130 -1.00 -8.68 -19.63
CA SER A 130 0.23 -9.46 -19.73
C SER A 130 0.41 -10.09 -21.11
N GLY A 131 -0.68 -10.43 -21.80
CA GLY A 131 -0.66 -11.10 -23.11
C GLY A 131 -0.17 -10.22 -24.25
N GLU A 132 -0.19 -8.89 -24.08
CA GLU A 132 0.28 -7.93 -25.08
C GLU A 132 1.79 -7.62 -24.94
N VAL A 133 2.47 -8.15 -23.91
CA VAL A 133 3.91 -7.95 -23.72
C VAL A 133 4.71 -9.07 -24.39
N GLU A 134 5.27 -8.78 -25.55
CA GLU A 134 6.12 -9.73 -26.29
C GLU A 134 7.59 -9.65 -25.84
N ASP A 135 8.18 -8.46 -25.91
CA ASP A 135 9.59 -8.20 -25.58
C ASP A 135 9.69 -7.34 -24.32
N ILE A 136 10.42 -7.82 -23.31
CA ILE A 136 10.58 -7.17 -22.01
C ILE A 136 11.82 -6.27 -22.01
N SER A 137 11.68 -5.04 -21.54
CA SER A 137 12.79 -4.10 -21.34
C SER A 137 13.62 -4.47 -20.11
N ASP A 138 14.93 -4.30 -20.20
CA ASP A 138 15.75 -4.13 -19.00
C ASP A 138 15.35 -2.82 -18.29
N PRO A 139 15.30 -2.79 -16.95
CA PRO A 139 15.08 -1.55 -16.23
C PRO A 139 16.26 -0.58 -16.47
N PRO A 140 16.00 0.74 -16.56
CA PRO A 140 17.06 1.73 -16.61
C PRO A 140 17.94 1.66 -15.35
N PRO A 141 19.20 2.14 -15.43
CA PRO A 141 20.05 2.22 -14.25
C PRO A 141 19.39 3.12 -13.19
N VAL A 142 19.53 2.72 -11.92
CA VAL A 142 19.06 3.51 -10.79
C VAL A 142 19.76 4.88 -10.80
N PRO A 143 19.02 5.99 -10.60
CA PRO A 143 19.60 7.33 -10.52
C PRO A 143 20.71 7.41 -9.44
N GLU A 144 21.77 8.18 -9.71
CA GLU A 144 22.94 8.28 -8.80
C GLU A 144 22.57 8.80 -7.40
N ASP A 145 21.61 9.73 -7.32
CA ASP A 145 21.17 10.36 -6.07
C ASP A 145 20.04 9.60 -5.37
N ALA A 146 19.70 8.38 -5.82
CA ALA A 146 18.65 7.57 -5.22
C ALA A 146 18.87 7.33 -3.72
N ASP A 147 17.81 7.46 -2.92
CA ASP A 147 17.80 7.02 -1.54
C ASP A 147 17.76 5.50 -1.48
N ALA A 148 18.83 4.90 -0.96
CA ALA A 148 18.96 3.46 -0.81
C ALA A 148 17.83 2.83 0.01
N ALA A 149 17.19 3.57 0.92
CA ALA A 149 16.05 3.08 1.70
C ALA A 149 14.79 2.86 0.84
N LEU A 150 14.65 3.64 -0.24
CA LEU A 150 13.51 3.59 -1.18
C LEU A 150 13.74 2.61 -2.33
N LEU A 151 14.90 1.96 -2.39
CA LEU A 151 15.18 0.92 -3.37
C LEU A 151 14.65 -0.42 -2.86
N PRO A 152 13.73 -1.06 -3.58
CA PRO A 152 13.17 -2.34 -3.18
C PRO A 152 14.21 -3.46 -3.36
N VAL A 153 14.27 -4.37 -2.40
CA VAL A 153 15.00 -5.63 -2.48
C VAL A 153 14.09 -6.66 -3.16
N PRO A 154 14.60 -7.45 -4.12
CA PRO A 154 13.82 -8.49 -4.77
C PRO A 154 13.29 -9.55 -3.78
N CYS A 155 11.97 -9.71 -3.75
CA CYS A 155 11.29 -10.68 -2.89
C CYS A 155 10.19 -11.41 -3.66
N VAL A 156 10.00 -12.70 -3.35
CA VAL A 156 8.83 -13.50 -3.72
C VAL A 156 7.78 -13.42 -2.60
N PHE A 157 6.51 -13.67 -2.92
CA PHE A 157 5.43 -13.69 -1.94
C PHE A 157 5.12 -15.09 -1.43
N GLU A 158 4.83 -15.19 -0.13
CA GLU A 158 4.27 -16.38 0.50
C GLU A 158 2.91 -16.07 1.14
N PRO A 159 1.88 -15.84 0.31
CA PRO A 159 0.67 -15.19 0.78
C PRO A 159 -0.17 -16.06 1.72
N CYS A 160 -0.80 -15.44 2.71
CA CYS A 160 -1.76 -16.09 3.57
C CYS A 160 -2.96 -15.19 3.89
N SER A 161 -4.13 -15.81 4.07
CA SER A 161 -5.35 -15.11 4.44
C SER A 161 -5.41 -14.91 5.95
N ILE A 162 -5.75 -13.69 6.38
CA ILE A 162 -5.94 -13.34 7.79
C ILE A 162 -7.24 -12.56 7.98
N ASP A 163 -7.86 -12.73 9.14
CA ASP A 163 -9.05 -11.97 9.53
C ASP A 163 -8.64 -10.81 10.43
N GLU A 164 -8.92 -9.60 9.97
CA GLU A 164 -8.60 -8.37 10.67
C GLU A 164 -9.83 -7.75 11.31
N LEU A 165 -9.61 -7.10 12.45
CA LEU A 165 -10.59 -6.26 13.12
C LEU A 165 -10.19 -4.79 13.00
N PRO A 166 -11.16 -3.86 12.97
CA PRO A 166 -10.88 -2.45 12.80
C PRO A 166 -10.14 -1.85 14.00
N ARG A 167 -9.40 -0.77 13.74
CA ARG A 167 -8.95 0.17 14.76
C ARG A 167 -10.15 0.91 15.36
N LEU A 168 -10.00 1.48 16.56
CA LEU A 168 -11.05 2.20 17.27
C LEU A 168 -11.64 3.34 16.42
N CYS A 169 -10.81 4.04 15.66
CA CYS A 169 -11.20 5.12 14.76
C CYS A 169 -12.06 4.67 13.57
N ASP A 170 -12.04 3.37 13.23
CA ASP A 170 -12.79 2.81 12.11
C ASP A 170 -14.19 2.31 12.49
N PHE A 171 -14.52 2.32 13.78
CA PHE A 171 -15.84 1.90 14.25
C PHE A 171 -16.95 2.82 13.75
N PRO A 172 -18.10 2.26 13.32
CA PRO A 172 -19.28 3.05 13.00
C PRO A 172 -19.71 3.95 14.17
N PRO A 173 -20.25 5.16 13.91
CA PRO A 173 -20.67 6.09 14.96
C PRO A 173 -21.64 5.48 15.98
N GLU A 174 -22.55 4.63 15.53
CA GLU A 174 -23.51 3.91 16.37
C GLU A 174 -22.84 2.94 17.34
N THR A 175 -21.82 2.21 16.89
CA THR A 175 -21.05 1.28 17.75
C THR A 175 -20.21 2.07 18.74
N ARG A 176 -19.63 3.19 18.32
CA ARG A 176 -18.89 4.10 19.22
C ARG A 176 -19.78 4.66 20.32
N ALA A 177 -20.98 5.11 19.97
CA ALA A 177 -21.96 5.61 20.93
C ALA A 177 -22.43 4.51 21.90
N ALA A 178 -22.67 3.29 21.41
CA ALA A 178 -23.09 2.17 22.25
C ALA A 178 -22.02 1.75 23.28
N LEU A 179 -20.75 1.91 22.94
CA LEU A 179 -19.60 1.64 23.82
C LEU A 179 -19.23 2.82 24.72
N GLY A 180 -19.87 3.98 24.56
CA GLY A 180 -19.51 5.20 25.30
C GLY A 180 -18.13 5.74 24.95
N ILE A 181 -17.61 5.44 23.76
CA ILE A 181 -16.31 5.92 23.30
C ILE A 181 -16.40 7.45 23.11
N PRO A 182 -15.53 8.24 23.75
CA PRO A 182 -15.54 9.69 23.60
C PRO A 182 -15.39 10.15 22.15
N GLU A 183 -16.04 11.26 21.81
CA GLU A 183 -15.83 11.92 20.52
C GLU A 183 -14.36 12.35 20.40
N GLY A 184 -13.71 12.01 19.28
CA GLY A 184 -12.29 12.28 19.06
C GLY A 184 -11.32 11.29 19.69
N ALA A 185 -11.77 10.25 20.41
CA ALA A 185 -10.89 9.17 20.84
C ALA A 185 -10.36 8.38 19.64
N GLN A 186 -9.04 8.41 19.45
CA GLN A 186 -8.32 7.75 18.34
C GLN A 186 -7.41 6.63 18.83
N ASP A 187 -6.85 6.76 20.04
CA ASP A 187 -5.91 5.79 20.59
C ASP A 187 -6.57 4.45 20.86
N ASP A 188 -5.94 3.39 20.36
CA ASP A 188 -6.38 2.03 20.62
C ASP A 188 -5.94 1.56 22.02
N PRO A 189 -6.82 0.85 22.75
CA PRO A 189 -6.46 0.24 24.03
C PRO A 189 -5.32 -0.79 23.90
N GLU A 190 -4.66 -1.09 25.01
CA GLU A 190 -3.67 -2.17 25.06
C GLU A 190 -4.30 -3.51 24.61
N GLY A 191 -3.62 -4.21 23.69
CA GLY A 191 -4.07 -5.50 23.15
C GLY A 191 -5.10 -5.42 22.03
N TRP A 192 -5.32 -4.23 21.46
CA TRP A 192 -6.05 -4.06 20.18
C TRP A 192 -5.28 -4.69 19.00
N PRO A 193 -5.92 -4.95 17.85
CA PRO A 193 -5.25 -5.51 16.68
C PRO A 193 -4.15 -4.58 16.15
N GLU A 194 -2.95 -5.15 16.00
CA GLU A 194 -1.83 -4.53 15.30
C GLU A 194 -2.03 -4.74 13.80
N LEU A 195 -1.99 -3.67 13.01
CA LEU A 195 -2.27 -3.69 11.57
C LEU A 195 -1.10 -3.18 10.72
N ASP A 196 -0.06 -2.64 11.37
CA ASP A 196 1.12 -1.99 10.80
C ASP A 196 2.33 -2.93 10.66
N GLN A 197 2.18 -4.19 11.06
CA GLN A 197 3.27 -5.12 11.24
C GLN A 197 3.47 -6.11 10.07
N TYR A 198 2.81 -5.86 8.94
CA TYR A 198 2.89 -6.73 7.76
C TYR A 198 2.32 -6.05 6.51
N SER A 199 2.84 -6.46 5.36
CA SER A 199 2.38 -6.04 4.05
C SER A 199 1.16 -6.86 3.63
N LYS A 200 0.16 -6.22 3.05
CA LYS A 200 -1.12 -6.85 2.74
C LYS A 200 -1.86 -6.24 1.55
N ILE A 201 -2.82 -7.00 1.06
CA ILE A 201 -3.90 -6.57 0.17
C ILE A 201 -5.20 -6.51 0.98
N GLY A 202 -5.93 -5.40 0.82
CA GLY A 202 -7.23 -5.18 1.46
C GLY A 202 -7.15 -5.01 2.98
N GLY A 203 -8.16 -5.52 3.69
CA GLY A 203 -8.24 -5.46 5.15
C GLY A 203 -8.66 -4.10 5.74
N TRP A 204 -8.13 -3.84 6.93
CA TRP A 204 -8.22 -2.57 7.66
C TRP A 204 -6.89 -1.81 7.58
N THR A 205 -6.95 -0.50 7.83
CA THR A 205 -5.78 0.37 7.73
C THR A 205 -5.14 0.61 9.09
N ALA A 206 -3.81 0.59 9.11
CA ALA A 206 -3.03 1.00 10.27
C ALA A 206 -3.00 2.53 10.36
N TRP A 207 -3.88 3.11 11.17
CA TRP A 207 -3.87 4.54 11.44
C TRP A 207 -2.95 4.84 12.62
N HIS A 208 -1.90 5.63 12.43
CA HIS A 208 -0.99 6.02 13.52
C HIS A 208 -0.76 7.53 13.60
N ALA A 209 -0.40 8.17 12.48
CA ALA A 209 -0.02 9.58 12.45
C ALA A 209 -0.93 10.45 11.57
N THR A 210 -1.56 9.86 10.54
CA THR A 210 -2.47 10.54 9.65
C THR A 210 -3.92 10.27 10.04
N ALA A 211 -4.72 11.33 10.15
CA ALA A 211 -6.15 11.17 10.35
C ALA A 211 -6.78 10.57 9.08
N ARG A 212 -7.79 9.71 9.23
CA ARG A 212 -8.69 9.20 8.16
C ARG A 212 -9.37 10.30 7.32
N HIS A 213 -9.10 11.58 7.61
CA HIS A 213 -9.67 12.72 6.93
C HIS A 213 -9.29 12.72 5.44
N GLU A 214 -10.23 13.14 4.59
CA GLU A 214 -10.02 13.35 3.14
C GLU A 214 -9.78 12.09 2.27
N LEU A 215 -10.38 10.94 2.55
CA LEU A 215 -10.36 9.77 1.65
C LEU A 215 -11.49 9.75 0.61
N GLY A 216 -12.06 10.90 0.24
CA GLY A 216 -13.03 10.96 -0.86
C GLY A 216 -12.35 10.89 -2.23
N CYS A 217 -12.90 10.11 -3.15
CA CYS A 217 -12.54 10.13 -4.57
C CYS A 217 -13.02 11.44 -5.22
N ARG A 218 -12.14 12.20 -5.88
CA ARG A 218 -12.57 13.45 -6.56
C ARG A 218 -13.57 13.25 -7.69
N GLU A 219 -13.53 12.11 -8.38
CA GLU A 219 -14.36 11.83 -9.57
C GLU A 219 -15.80 11.47 -9.20
N CYS A 220 -15.98 10.57 -8.25
CA CYS A 220 -17.30 10.00 -7.93
C CYS A 220 -17.77 10.23 -6.50
N GLY A 221 -16.92 10.78 -5.63
CA GLY A 221 -17.24 11.02 -4.22
C GLY A 221 -17.27 9.77 -3.33
N ALA A 222 -17.00 8.58 -3.88
CA ALA A 222 -16.88 7.37 -3.07
C ALA A 222 -15.70 7.46 -2.10
N GLU A 223 -15.84 6.87 -0.91
CA GLU A 223 -14.72 6.72 0.03
C GLU A 223 -13.73 5.70 -0.55
N LEU A 224 -12.48 6.12 -0.74
CA LEU A 224 -11.38 5.25 -1.15
C LEU A 224 -11.14 4.18 -0.09
N ARG A 225 -10.66 3.01 -0.52
CA ARG A 225 -10.32 1.89 0.36
C ARG A 225 -8.86 1.55 0.22
N GLN A 226 -8.22 1.16 1.31
CA GLN A 226 -6.87 0.61 1.25
C GLN A 226 -6.91 -0.66 0.39
N THR A 227 -6.14 -0.62 -0.67
CA THR A 227 -6.01 -1.73 -1.63
C THR A 227 -4.74 -2.49 -1.36
N ILE A 228 -3.64 -1.78 -1.07
CA ILE A 228 -2.33 -2.34 -0.74
C ILE A 228 -1.76 -1.56 0.44
N ALA A 229 -1.16 -2.28 1.39
CA ALA A 229 -0.33 -1.73 2.45
C ALA A 229 1.03 -2.41 2.44
N LEU A 230 2.09 -1.61 2.44
CA LEU A 230 3.48 -2.06 2.36
C LEU A 230 4.18 -1.68 3.66
N ALA A 231 4.36 -2.65 4.55
CA ALA A 231 4.94 -2.41 5.87
C ALA A 231 6.46 -2.58 5.83
N THR A 232 7.19 -1.71 6.52
CA THR A 232 8.66 -1.82 6.60
C THR A 232 9.11 -3.14 7.27
N GLU A 233 8.33 -3.64 8.23
CA GLU A 233 8.64 -4.84 9.01
C GLU A 233 7.53 -5.89 8.86
N GLU A 234 7.89 -7.16 9.00
CA GLU A 234 6.97 -8.30 9.08
C GLU A 234 7.04 -8.90 10.49
N HIS A 235 5.89 -9.15 11.12
CA HIS A 235 5.78 -9.83 12.42
C HIS A 235 4.78 -10.98 12.39
N GLU A 236 4.86 -11.94 13.31
CA GLU A 236 3.85 -13.00 13.43
C GLU A 236 2.55 -12.40 14.00
N VAL A 237 1.42 -12.58 13.30
CA VAL A 237 0.14 -11.97 13.67
C VAL A 237 -0.98 -13.01 13.84
N GLY A 238 -0.65 -14.16 14.42
CA GLY A 238 -1.59 -15.24 14.68
C GLY A 238 -2.00 -16.06 13.45
N CYS A 239 -1.30 -15.91 12.32
CA CYS A 239 -1.51 -16.74 11.13
C CYS A 239 -0.77 -18.09 11.22
N GLY A 240 0.18 -18.24 12.16
CA GLY A 240 0.97 -19.46 12.33
C GLY A 240 2.06 -19.66 11.27
N CYS A 241 2.28 -18.67 10.40
CA CYS A 241 3.42 -18.63 9.49
C CYS A 241 4.70 -18.29 10.28
N GLU A 242 5.82 -18.88 9.90
CA GLU A 242 7.12 -18.49 10.46
C GLU A 242 7.51 -17.11 9.92
N VAL A 243 7.97 -16.22 10.79
CA VAL A 243 8.47 -14.90 10.38
C VAL A 243 9.91 -14.78 10.83
N ALA A 244 10.82 -14.47 9.90
CA ALA A 244 12.19 -14.13 10.25
C ALA A 244 12.17 -12.76 10.97
N GLU A 245 12.18 -12.79 12.31
CA GLU A 245 12.11 -11.56 13.10
C GLU A 245 13.25 -10.60 12.73
N ALA A 246 12.90 -9.31 12.59
CA ALA A 246 13.80 -8.16 12.48
C ALA A 246 14.52 -7.91 11.12
N GLU A 247 14.15 -8.56 10.02
CA GLU A 247 14.58 -8.15 8.67
C GLU A 247 13.48 -7.33 7.97
N PRO A 248 13.83 -6.26 7.22
CA PRO A 248 12.84 -5.49 6.48
C PRO A 248 12.14 -6.34 5.42
N ALA A 249 10.87 -6.03 5.14
CA ALA A 249 9.99 -6.73 4.19
C ALA A 249 10.40 -6.60 2.70
N GLY A 250 11.65 -6.21 2.43
CA GLY A 250 12.15 -5.85 1.11
C GLY A 250 12.22 -4.34 0.84
N TRP A 251 11.88 -3.47 1.81
CA TRP A 251 12.05 -2.02 1.72
C TRP A 251 12.15 -1.39 3.11
N SER A 252 12.49 -0.09 3.18
CA SER A 252 12.39 0.69 4.40
C SER A 252 11.94 2.12 4.15
N PHE A 253 10.83 2.53 4.75
CA PHE A 253 10.34 3.92 4.66
C PHE A 253 10.94 4.82 5.77
N THR A 254 12.19 4.53 6.19
CA THR A 254 12.99 5.19 7.25
C THR A 254 12.40 5.19 8.68
N ARG A 255 11.09 5.44 8.87
CA ARG A 255 10.43 5.59 10.19
C ARG A 255 9.53 4.42 10.60
N LYS A 256 9.85 3.17 10.23
CA LYS A 256 8.98 2.00 10.50
C LYS A 256 7.52 2.22 10.04
N GLY A 257 7.35 2.93 8.94
CA GLY A 257 6.02 3.27 8.44
C GLY A 257 5.42 2.19 7.55
N VAL A 258 4.10 2.27 7.37
CA VAL A 258 3.35 1.50 6.37
C VAL A 258 2.90 2.42 5.27
N LEU A 259 3.32 2.14 4.04
CA LEU A 259 2.83 2.83 2.86
C LEU A 259 1.49 2.23 2.43
N ASN A 260 0.43 3.01 2.60
CA ASN A 260 -0.93 2.63 2.25
C ASN A 260 -1.34 3.27 0.93
N VAL A 261 -1.78 2.44 -0.02
CA VAL A 261 -2.36 2.86 -1.31
C VAL A 261 -3.86 2.70 -1.24
N PHE A 262 -4.59 3.80 -1.45
CA PHE A 262 -6.06 3.83 -1.43
C PHE A 262 -6.61 4.05 -2.83
N THR A 263 -7.43 3.12 -3.32
CA THR A 263 -8.07 3.25 -4.64
C THR A 263 -9.58 3.37 -4.51
N CYS A 264 -10.21 3.88 -5.57
CA CYS A 264 -11.65 4.05 -5.61
C CYS A 264 -12.33 2.69 -5.83
N PRO A 265 -13.33 2.32 -5.02
CA PRO A 265 -14.02 1.04 -5.18
C PRO A 265 -14.99 1.01 -6.37
N ALA A 266 -15.35 2.17 -6.92
CA ALA A 266 -16.23 2.26 -8.09
C ALA A 266 -15.48 2.06 -9.41
N ASP A 267 -14.24 2.55 -9.48
CA ASP A 267 -13.35 2.42 -10.63
C ASP A 267 -11.91 2.64 -10.16
N VAL A 268 -11.04 1.65 -10.36
CA VAL A 268 -9.63 1.72 -9.93
C VAL A 268 -8.79 2.64 -10.81
N ALA A 269 -9.28 3.01 -12.00
CA ALA A 269 -8.66 4.00 -12.85
C ALA A 269 -8.89 5.45 -12.36
N HIS A 270 -9.81 5.64 -11.39
CA HIS A 270 -9.91 6.93 -10.72
C HIS A 270 -8.65 7.21 -9.87
N PRO A 271 -8.37 8.49 -9.58
CA PRO A 271 -7.23 8.91 -8.79
C PRO A 271 -7.13 8.19 -7.44
N PHE A 272 -5.93 7.74 -7.11
CA PHE A 272 -5.63 7.08 -5.84
C PHE A 272 -5.07 8.08 -4.80
N LYS A 273 -4.93 7.64 -3.55
CA LYS A 273 -4.26 8.39 -2.49
C LYS A 273 -3.19 7.54 -1.83
N VAL A 274 -2.17 8.19 -1.27
CA VAL A 274 -1.09 7.51 -0.55
C VAL A 274 -0.91 8.11 0.83
N ARG A 275 -0.80 7.27 1.85
CA ARG A 275 -0.43 7.67 3.22
C ARG A 275 0.74 6.83 3.68
N ILE A 276 1.65 7.43 4.43
CA ILE A 276 2.64 6.69 5.20
C ILE A 276 2.36 7.00 6.66
N ASP A 277 1.99 5.96 7.40
CA ASP A 277 1.68 6.00 8.83
C ASP A 277 2.76 5.30 9.64
#